data_AF-A0A7W1PNN8-F1
#
_entry.id   AF-A0A7W1PNN8-F1
#
_cell.length_a   1.000
_cell.length_b   1.000
_cell.length_c   1.000
_cell.angle_alpha   90.00
_cell.angle_beta   90.00
_cell.angle_gamma   90.00
#
_symmetry.space_group_name_H-M   'P 1'
#
loop_
_entity.id
_entity.type
_entity.pdbx_description
1 polymer ?
#
loop_
_entity_poly.entity_id
_entity_poly.type
_entity_poly.pdbx_seq_one_letter_code
_entity_poly.pdbx_strand_id
1 'polypeptide(L)'
;GRPTPVVAARLIPPSSRMAPLTPEELQADVRESDLVAEYGQAVDRESAREMLAERMARTEAPAAEEPRTEPGKGRGAGKTAAKAVGAGMIGALTTTIGRTVGREVVRGLFGLLGVKPPRARRTTKSRW
;
A
#
# COMPACT_ATOMS: atom_id res chain seq x y z
N GLY A 1 12.06 36.76 61.84
CA GLY A 1 13.32 36.05 61.57
C GLY A 1 13.97 36.66 60.35
N ARG A 2 15.30 36.81 60.35
CA ARG A 2 16.05 37.30 59.18
C ARG A 2 16.48 36.12 58.30
N PRO A 3 16.35 36.21 56.98
CA PRO A 3 16.84 35.17 56.07
C PRO A 3 18.36 35.06 56.16
N THR A 4 18.86 33.83 56.05
CA THR A 4 20.29 33.51 56.05
C THR A 4 20.98 34.12 54.82
N PRO A 5 22.21 34.66 54.96
CA PRO A 5 22.96 35.20 53.84
C PRO A 5 23.35 34.10 52.85
N VAL A 6 23.40 34.46 51.57
CA VAL A 6 23.71 33.53 50.47
C VAL A 6 25.19 33.13 50.52
N VAL A 7 25.47 31.84 50.41
CA VAL A 7 26.83 31.28 50.38
C VAL A 7 27.20 30.91 48.94
N ALA A 8 28.46 31.08 48.55
CA ALA A 8 28.95 30.67 47.24
C ALA A 8 28.90 29.13 47.10
N ALA A 9 28.12 28.64 46.14
CA ALA A 9 28.05 27.23 45.78
C ALA A 9 28.87 26.96 44.51
N ARG A 10 29.59 25.84 44.46
CA ARG A 10 30.23 25.35 43.24
C ARG A 10 29.24 24.46 42.50
N LEU A 11 29.10 24.66 41.20
CA LEU A 11 28.17 23.93 40.33
C LEU A 11 28.94 23.33 39.16
N ILE A 12 28.65 22.08 38.84
CA ILE A 12 29.25 21.37 37.70
C ILE A 12 28.52 21.80 36.42
N PRO A 13 29.23 22.12 35.33
CA PRO A 13 28.59 22.46 34.06
C PRO A 13 27.82 21.25 33.46
N PRO A 14 26.81 21.50 32.62
CA PRO A 14 26.12 20.43 31.92
C PRO A 14 27.08 19.68 30.99
N SER A 15 26.91 18.37 30.87
CA SER A 15 27.68 17.51 29.97
C SER A 15 27.22 17.57 28.51
N SER A 16 26.09 18.22 28.24
CA SER A 16 25.47 18.29 26.91
C SER A 16 25.28 19.72 26.43
N ARG A 17 25.40 19.91 25.12
CA ARG A 17 25.05 21.16 24.42
C ARG A 17 23.57 21.13 24.02
N MET A 18 22.82 22.20 24.31
CA MET A 18 21.41 22.36 23.88
C MET A 18 21.26 23.04 22.51
N ALA A 19 22.36 23.51 21.92
CA ALA A 19 22.35 24.14 20.60
C ALA A 19 22.14 23.10 19.48
N PRO A 20 21.54 23.48 18.34
CA PRO A 20 21.39 22.59 17.19
C PRO A 20 22.72 21.97 16.75
N LEU A 21 22.65 20.76 16.18
CA LEU A 21 23.80 20.14 15.52
C LEU A 21 24.07 20.86 14.18
N THR A 22 25.35 20.99 13.85
CA THR A 22 25.77 21.36 12.50
C THR A 22 25.43 20.23 11.52
N PRO A 23 25.24 20.53 10.22
CA PRO A 23 25.01 19.49 9.22
C PRO A 23 26.10 18.43 9.19
N GLU A 24 27.35 18.81 9.44
CA GLU A 24 28.51 17.92 9.44
C GLU A 24 28.50 16.96 10.64
N GLU A 25 28.22 17.47 11.84
CA GLU A 25 28.05 16.66 13.07
C GLU A 25 26.91 15.66 12.88
N LEU A 26 25.76 16.12 12.34
CA LEU A 26 24.61 15.25 12.10
C LEU A 26 24.95 14.11 11.13
N GLN A 27 25.68 14.40 10.05
CA GLN A 27 26.07 13.38 9.07
C GLN A 27 27.07 12.37 9.64
N ALA A 28 27.97 12.80 10.53
CA ALA A 28 28.88 11.91 11.23
C ALA A 28 28.10 10.94 12.15
N ASP A 29 27.20 11.48 12.97
CA ASP A 29 26.36 10.69 13.89
C ASP A 29 25.48 9.68 13.14
N VAL A 30 24.88 10.10 12.02
CA VAL A 30 24.08 9.21 11.18
C VAL A 30 24.94 8.07 10.66
N ARG A 31 26.14 8.34 10.13
CA ARG A 31 27.03 7.30 9.57
C ARG A 31 27.53 6.29 10.60
N GLU A 32 27.63 6.69 11.87
CA GLU A 32 28.00 5.79 12.96
C GLU A 32 26.86 4.82 13.35
N SER A 33 25.61 5.15 13.01
CA SER A 33 24.45 4.33 13.38
C SER A 33 24.43 2.98 12.66
N ASP A 34 24.27 1.90 13.42
CA ASP A 34 24.07 0.53 12.91
C ASP A 34 22.88 0.44 11.92
N LEU A 35 21.86 1.29 12.10
CA LEU A 35 20.66 1.30 11.26
C LEU A 35 20.92 1.81 9.85
N VAL A 36 22.00 2.54 9.60
CA VAL A 36 22.32 3.05 8.26
C VAL A 36 22.59 1.92 7.28
N ALA A 37 23.08 0.77 7.75
CA ALA A 37 23.28 -0.39 6.89
C ALA A 37 21.96 -0.92 6.29
N GLU A 38 20.86 -0.88 7.06
CA GLU A 38 19.55 -1.39 6.62
C GLU A 38 18.67 -0.28 6.03
N TYR A 39 18.70 0.93 6.59
CA TYR A 39 17.77 2.02 6.30
C TYR A 39 18.42 3.27 5.70
N GLY A 40 19.73 3.26 5.43
CA GLY A 40 20.44 4.45 4.91
C GLY A 40 20.10 4.82 3.47
N GLN A 41 19.42 3.94 2.74
CA GLN A 41 19.00 4.22 1.36
C GLN A 41 17.66 4.96 1.34
N ALA A 42 17.67 6.18 0.80
CA ALA A 42 16.45 6.92 0.50
C ALA A 42 15.71 6.20 -0.65
N VAL A 43 14.53 5.67 -0.35
CA VAL A 43 13.65 5.04 -1.35
C VAL A 43 12.61 6.07 -1.76
N ASP A 44 12.76 6.61 -2.97
CA ASP A 44 11.72 7.41 -3.60
C ASP A 44 10.69 6.48 -4.25
N ARG A 45 9.44 6.54 -3.80
CA ARG A 45 8.36 5.70 -4.32
C ARG A 45 7.42 6.57 -5.13
N GLU A 46 6.96 6.06 -6.26
CA GLU A 46 5.89 6.69 -7.03
C GLU A 46 4.72 7.04 -6.10
N SER A 47 4.46 8.34 -5.99
CA SER A 47 3.42 8.83 -5.10
C SER A 47 2.04 8.61 -5.73
N ALA A 48 1.01 8.43 -4.90
CA ALA A 48 -0.35 8.24 -5.41
C ALA A 48 -0.80 9.39 -6.33
N ARG A 49 -0.30 10.62 -6.10
CA ARG A 49 -0.59 11.78 -6.95
C ARG A 49 -0.01 11.61 -8.36
N GLU A 50 1.21 11.06 -8.49
CA GLU A 50 1.88 10.86 -9.77
C GLU A 50 1.17 9.76 -10.54
N MET A 51 0.85 8.65 -9.87
CA MET A 51 0.05 7.57 -10.46
C MET A 51 -1.33 8.05 -10.92
N LEU A 52 -1.97 8.96 -10.18
CA LEU A 52 -3.26 9.55 -10.54
C LEU A 52 -3.12 10.52 -11.71
N ALA A 53 -2.12 11.39 -11.70
CA ALA A 53 -1.84 12.34 -12.77
C ALA A 53 -1.55 11.62 -14.08
N GLU A 54 -0.76 10.55 -14.06
CA GLU A 54 -0.51 9.70 -15.24
C GLU A 54 -1.78 9.05 -15.77
N ARG A 55 -2.67 8.58 -14.90
CA ARG A 55 -3.96 8.00 -15.30
C ARG A 55 -4.88 9.04 -15.93
N MET A 56 -4.90 10.27 -15.40
CA MET A 56 -5.66 11.37 -15.99
C MET A 56 -5.08 11.78 -17.34
N ALA A 57 -3.76 11.97 -17.43
CA ALA A 57 -3.06 12.29 -18.67
C ALA A 57 -3.26 11.23 -19.76
N ARG A 58 -3.29 9.94 -19.38
CA ARG A 58 -3.60 8.83 -20.30
C ARG A 58 -5.06 8.79 -20.74
N THR A 59 -5.96 9.37 -19.96
CA THR A 59 -7.40 9.50 -20.28
C THR A 59 -7.67 10.75 -21.12
N GLU A 60 -6.88 11.80 -20.94
CA GLU A 60 -6.96 13.08 -21.64
C GLU A 60 -6.11 13.14 -22.92
N ALA A 61 -5.29 12.12 -23.20
CA ALA A 61 -4.63 11.98 -24.49
C ALA A 61 -5.69 12.03 -25.59
N PRO A 62 -5.60 12.98 -26.56
CA PRO A 62 -6.61 13.13 -27.58
C PRO A 62 -6.70 11.81 -28.34
N ALA A 63 -7.90 11.24 -28.37
CA ALA A 63 -8.28 10.31 -29.41
C ALA A 63 -7.95 11.01 -30.73
N ALA A 64 -6.86 10.60 -31.38
CA ALA A 64 -6.60 10.95 -32.75
C ALA A 64 -7.86 10.59 -33.53
N GLU A 65 -8.39 11.59 -34.22
CA GLU A 65 -9.65 11.64 -34.94
C GLU A 65 -10.10 10.28 -35.52
N GLU A 66 -11.12 9.68 -34.91
CA GLU A 66 -12.13 8.95 -35.67
C GLU A 66 -13.43 9.76 -35.58
N PRO A 67 -14.06 10.10 -36.72
CA PRO A 67 -15.25 10.93 -36.68
C PRO A 67 -16.45 10.13 -36.17
N ARG A 68 -17.05 10.66 -35.09
CA ARG A 68 -18.49 10.70 -34.77
C ARG A 68 -19.29 9.39 -34.90
N THR A 69 -19.88 8.97 -33.78
CA THR A 69 -21.36 8.94 -33.65
C THR A 69 -21.77 8.94 -32.17
N GLU A 70 -22.62 9.88 -31.80
CA GLU A 70 -23.33 9.99 -30.51
C GLU A 70 -24.30 8.81 -30.26
N PRO A 71 -24.79 8.61 -29.01
CA PRO A 71 -25.29 7.33 -28.54
C PRO A 71 -26.75 7.09 -28.96
N GLY A 72 -26.92 6.24 -29.98
CA GLY A 72 -28.20 5.67 -30.36
C GLY A 72 -28.62 4.54 -29.43
N LYS A 73 -29.50 4.87 -28.49
CA LYS A 73 -30.33 3.89 -27.76
C LYS A 73 -31.18 3.11 -28.76
N GLY A 74 -30.95 1.80 -28.86
CA GLY A 74 -31.98 0.85 -29.28
C GLY A 74 -31.65 -0.04 -30.48
N ARG A 75 -31.70 -1.35 -30.19
CA ARG A 75 -32.05 -2.45 -31.10
C ARG A 75 -31.03 -2.85 -32.18
N GLY A 76 -30.14 -3.76 -31.78
CA GLY A 76 -29.60 -4.81 -32.64
C GLY A 76 -29.92 -6.17 -32.05
N ALA A 77 -30.98 -6.79 -32.54
CA ALA A 77 -31.41 -8.13 -32.14
C ALA A 77 -30.40 -9.18 -32.62
N GLY A 78 -30.11 -10.13 -31.74
CA GLY A 78 -29.92 -11.54 -32.09
C GLY A 78 -28.72 -11.88 -32.97
N LYS A 79 -27.66 -12.38 -32.33
CA LYS A 79 -26.96 -13.62 -32.71
C LYS A 79 -26.03 -14.04 -31.56
N THR A 80 -26.17 -15.30 -31.13
CA THR A 80 -25.31 -16.05 -30.19
C THR A 80 -25.66 -16.08 -28.69
N ALA A 81 -26.94 -16.26 -28.36
CA ALA A 81 -27.37 -16.67 -27.00
C ALA A 81 -26.74 -18.00 -26.52
N ALA A 82 -26.27 -18.86 -27.42
CA ALA A 82 -25.55 -20.08 -27.06
C ALA A 82 -24.05 -19.86 -26.73
N LYS A 83 -23.44 -18.74 -27.16
CA LYS A 83 -22.03 -18.41 -26.87
C LYS A 83 -21.89 -17.50 -25.65
N ALA A 84 -22.93 -16.72 -25.34
CA ALA A 84 -22.98 -15.81 -24.19
C ALA A 84 -23.03 -16.54 -22.84
N VAL A 85 -23.62 -17.74 -22.76
CA VAL A 85 -23.62 -18.52 -21.51
C VAL A 85 -22.22 -19.09 -21.24
N GLY A 86 -21.52 -19.59 -22.27
CA GLY A 86 -20.14 -20.07 -22.13
C GLY A 86 -19.13 -18.94 -21.86
N ALA A 87 -19.22 -17.83 -22.58
CA ALA A 87 -18.32 -16.69 -22.40
C ALA A 87 -18.62 -15.88 -21.12
N GLY A 88 -19.88 -15.76 -20.71
CA GLY A 88 -20.29 -15.10 -19.47
C GLY A 88 -19.85 -15.87 -18.22
N MET A 89 -19.84 -17.21 -18.29
CA MET A 89 -19.34 -18.06 -17.21
C MET A 89 -17.81 -18.00 -17.10
N ILE A 90 -17.09 -17.89 -18.23
CA ILE A 90 -15.63 -17.69 -18.25
C ILE A 90 -15.25 -16.28 -17.78
N GLY A 91 -15.98 -15.24 -18.20
CA GLY A 91 -15.76 -13.86 -17.75
C GLY A 91 -16.05 -13.66 -16.26
N ALA A 92 -17.10 -14.32 -15.74
CA ALA A 92 -17.41 -14.32 -14.32
C ALA A 92 -16.29 -14.96 -13.46
N LEU A 93 -15.64 -16.01 -13.96
CA LEU A 93 -14.49 -16.65 -13.29
C LEU A 93 -13.25 -15.74 -13.19
N THR A 94 -13.09 -14.78 -14.10
CA THR A 94 -11.96 -13.82 -14.08
C THR A 94 -12.18 -12.60 -13.19
N THR A 95 -13.42 -12.31 -12.81
CA THR A 95 -13.75 -11.16 -11.95
C THR A 95 -13.47 -11.47 -10.48
N THR A 96 -13.02 -10.47 -9.71
CA THR A 96 -12.74 -10.56 -8.27
C THR A 96 -13.93 -11.11 -7.47
N ILE A 97 -15.16 -10.82 -7.91
CA ILE A 97 -16.42 -11.30 -7.32
C ILE A 97 -16.66 -12.79 -7.61
N GLY A 98 -16.25 -13.29 -8.78
CA GLY A 98 -16.39 -14.72 -9.09
C GLY A 98 -15.42 -15.60 -8.31
N ARG A 99 -14.23 -15.08 -7.97
CA ARG A 99 -13.22 -15.83 -7.22
C ARG A 99 -13.61 -16.04 -5.75
N THR A 100 -14.34 -15.09 -5.14
CA THR A 100 -14.84 -15.23 -3.77
C THR A 100 -16.00 -16.23 -3.70
N VAL A 101 -16.99 -16.07 -4.57
CA VAL A 101 -18.13 -17.00 -4.65
C VAL A 101 -17.68 -18.41 -5.04
N GLY A 102 -16.77 -18.54 -6.01
CA GLY A 102 -16.23 -19.82 -6.42
C GLY A 102 -15.47 -20.53 -5.29
N ARG A 103 -14.69 -19.80 -4.48
CA ARG A 103 -13.99 -20.39 -3.33
C ARG A 103 -14.93 -20.85 -2.24
N GLU A 104 -16.04 -20.16 -2.01
CA GLU A 104 -17.04 -20.58 -1.03
C GLU A 104 -17.81 -21.82 -1.48
N VAL A 105 -18.17 -21.90 -2.76
CA VAL A 105 -18.82 -23.08 -3.35
C VAL A 105 -17.90 -24.29 -3.31
N VAL A 106 -16.63 -24.13 -3.71
CA VAL A 106 -15.63 -25.22 -3.65
C VAL A 106 -15.37 -25.64 -2.20
N ARG A 107 -15.29 -24.70 -1.25
CA ARG A 107 -15.11 -25.02 0.17
C ARG A 107 -16.32 -25.74 0.76
N GLY A 108 -17.54 -25.38 0.37
CA GLY A 108 -18.77 -26.06 0.77
C GLY A 108 -18.82 -27.49 0.24
N LEU A 109 -18.50 -27.68 -1.04
CA LEU A 109 -18.49 -29.00 -1.68
C LEU A 109 -17.38 -29.91 -1.10
N PHE A 110 -16.16 -29.39 -0.93
CA PHE A 110 -15.05 -30.12 -0.32
C PHE A 110 -15.29 -30.41 1.18
N GLY A 111 -16.00 -29.53 1.88
CA GLY A 111 -16.44 -29.76 3.26
C GLY A 111 -17.44 -30.90 3.38
N LEU A 112 -18.36 -31.04 2.42
CA LEU A 112 -19.31 -32.16 2.37
C LEU A 112 -18.62 -33.49 1.99
N LEU A 113 -17.58 -33.42 1.15
CA LEU A 113 -16.77 -34.56 0.72
C LEU A 113 -15.72 -35.00 1.77
N GLY A 114 -15.73 -34.42 2.97
CA GLY A 114 -14.83 -34.79 4.06
C GLY A 114 -13.37 -34.31 3.90
N VAL A 115 -13.08 -33.50 2.88
CA VAL A 115 -11.73 -32.97 2.66
C VAL A 115 -11.53 -31.75 3.56
N LYS A 116 -10.80 -31.97 4.66
CA LYS A 116 -10.48 -30.93 5.63
C LYS A 116 -9.50 -29.91 5.00
N PRO A 117 -9.85 -28.60 4.92
CA PRO A 117 -8.94 -27.62 4.38
C PRO A 117 -7.68 -27.49 5.28
N PRO A 118 -6.49 -27.24 4.70
CA PRO A 118 -5.27 -27.06 5.48
C PRO A 118 -5.43 -25.86 6.42
N ARG A 119 -5.26 -26.08 7.71
CA ARG A 119 -5.25 -25.00 8.71
C ARG A 119 -4.02 -24.14 8.43
N ALA A 120 -4.23 -22.87 8.09
CA ALA A 120 -3.14 -21.90 7.99
C ALA A 120 -2.41 -21.85 9.34
N ARG A 121 -1.18 -22.39 9.38
CA ARG A 121 -0.35 -22.40 10.58
C ARG A 121 0.10 -20.96 10.82
N ARG A 122 -0.57 -20.25 11.74
CA ARG A 122 -0.21 -18.90 12.14
C ARG A 122 1.13 -18.95 12.87
N THR A 123 2.22 -18.71 12.16
CA THR A 123 3.54 -18.55 12.77
C THR A 123 3.62 -17.15 13.35
N THR A 124 3.45 -17.00 14.67
CA THR A 124 3.81 -15.77 15.36
C THR A 124 5.33 -15.69 15.40
N LYS A 125 5.93 -14.91 14.49
CA LYS A 125 7.29 -14.43 14.68
C LYS A 125 7.25 -13.47 15.87
N SER A 126 7.71 -13.92 17.04
CA SER A 126 8.06 -13.02 18.14
C SER A 126 9.21 -12.15 17.65
N ARG A 127 8.91 -10.88 17.37
CA ARG A 127 9.92 -9.88 17.09
C ARG A 127 10.30 -9.24 18.42
N TRP A 128 11.55 -9.49 18.82
CA TRP A 128 12.31 -8.56 19.67
C TRP A 128 12.61 -7.32 18.84
#